data_AF-A0A177Q0H9-F1
#
_entry.id   AF-A0A177Q0H9-F1
#
_cell.length_a   1.000
_cell.length_b   1.000
_cell.length_c   1.000
_cell.angle_alpha   90.00
_cell.angle_beta   90.00
_cell.angle_gamma   90.00
#
_symmetry.space_group_name_H-M   'P 1'
#
loop_
_entity.id
_entity.type
_entity.pdbx_description
1 polymer ?
#
loop_
_entity_poly.entity_id
_entity_poly.type
_entity_poly.pdbx_seq_one_letter_code
_entity_poly.pdbx_strand_id
1 'polypeptide(L)' 'MSDESQEASFRCNVSVPFDLFDLPRWATSEQAAGRIPRGERVAVRVTHPDKEAEGSCRWCGCRADEVIVVANGKLA' A
#
# COMPACT_ATOMS: atom_id res chain seq x y z
N MET A 1 0.36 24.90 -3.03
CA MET A 1 -0.43 23.78 -3.55
C MET A 1 -0.12 22.60 -2.66
N SER A 2 -1.04 22.29 -1.74
CA SER A 2 -0.85 21.22 -0.76
C SER A 2 -0.85 19.90 -1.53
N ASP A 3 0.27 19.18 -1.51
CA ASP A 3 0.35 17.80 -1.97
C ASP A 3 -0.46 16.96 -0.97
N GLU A 4 -1.79 16.97 -1.14
CA GLU A 4 -2.73 16.13 -0.39
C GLU A 4 -2.55 14.70 -0.89
N SER A 5 -1.46 14.08 -0.43
CA SER A 5 -1.28 12.64 -0.52
C SER A 5 -2.45 11.99 0.22
N GLN A 6 -3.35 11.35 -0.53
CA GLN A 6 -4.52 10.68 0.04
C GLN A 6 -4.08 9.41 0.77
N GLU A 7 -4.42 9.26 2.05
CA GLU A 7 -4.05 8.08 2.84
C GLU A 7 -5.02 6.91 2.61
N ALA A 8 -4.46 5.76 2.25
CA ALA A 8 -5.12 4.47 2.20
C ALA A 8 -4.39 3.50 3.15
N SER A 9 -5.12 2.54 3.74
CA SER A 9 -4.51 1.50 4.56
C SER A 9 -4.58 0.15 3.86
N PHE A 10 -3.44 -0.49 3.68
CA PHE A 10 -3.33 -1.88 3.26
C PHE A 10 -2.95 -2.74 4.48
N ARG A 11 -3.54 -3.94 4.59
CA ARG A 11 -3.19 -4.91 5.63
C ARG A 11 -2.64 -6.16 4.97
N CYS A 12 -1.38 -6.46 5.24
CA CYS A 12 -0.74 -7.68 4.77
C CYS A 12 -1.49 -8.90 5.31
N ASN A 13 -1.73 -9.90 4.46
CA ASN A 13 -2.39 -11.15 4.83
C ASN A 13 -1.53 -12.33 4.40
N VAL A 14 -1.06 -13.13 5.36
CA VAL A 14 -0.25 -14.35 5.11
C VAL A 14 -0.94 -15.37 4.22
N SER A 15 -2.28 -15.41 4.23
CA SER A 15 -3.07 -16.35 3.42
C SER A 15 -3.20 -15.92 1.95
N VAL A 16 -2.86 -14.67 1.62
CA VAL A 16 -2.88 -14.14 0.25
C VAL A 16 -1.53 -13.46 0.00
N PRO A 17 -0.56 -14.14 -0.64
CA PRO A 17 0.74 -13.52 -0.90
C PRO A 17 0.51 -12.25 -1.73
N PHE A 18 0.97 -11.13 -1.18
CA PHE A 18 0.87 -9.82 -1.82
C PHE A 18 2.27 -9.24 -1.89
N ASP A 19 2.77 -9.07 -3.12
CA ASP A 19 4.07 -8.48 -3.37
C ASP A 19 3.96 -6.94 -3.34
N LEU A 20 4.99 -6.26 -2.84
CA LEU A 20 5.14 -4.80 -2.94
C LEU A 20 4.93 -4.31 -4.39
N PHE A 21 5.35 -5.10 -5.37
CA PHE A 21 5.20 -4.76 -6.78
C PHE A 21 3.74 -4.78 -7.27
N ASP A 22 2.82 -5.44 -6.54
CA ASP A 22 1.38 -5.45 -6.84
C ASP A 22 0.61 -4.29 -6.20
N LEU A 23 1.25 -3.51 -5.33
CA LEU A 23 0.66 -2.37 -4.62
C LEU A 23 0.04 -1.31 -5.54
N PRO A 24 0.65 -0.97 -6.70
CA PRO A 24 0.01 -0.10 -7.68
C PRO A 24 -1.23 -0.70 -8.34
N ARG A 25 -1.23 -2.02 -8.60
CA ARG A 25 -2.38 -2.74 -9.16
C ARG A 25 -3.54 -2.79 -8.16
N TRP A 26 -3.24 -3.05 -6.88
CA TRP A 26 -4.21 -2.97 -5.79
C TRP A 26 -4.81 -1.57 -5.68
N ALA A 27 -3.98 -0.52 -5.62
CA ALA A 27 -4.46 0.85 -5.51
C ALA A 27 -5.39 1.21 -6.68
N THR A 28 -5.02 0.83 -7.91
CA THR A 28 -5.86 1.02 -9.11
C THR A 28 -7.20 0.29 -8.99
N SER A 29 -7.19 -0.95 -8.48
CA SER A 29 -8.41 -1.74 -8.27
C SER A 29 -9.32 -1.12 -7.22
N GLU A 30 -8.78 -0.63 -6.10
CA GLU A 30 -9.56 0.04 -5.05
C GLU A 30 -10.13 1.38 -5.53
N GLN A 31 -9.38 2.13 -6.35
CA GLN A 31 -9.87 3.35 -7.01
C GLN A 31 -10.98 3.06 -8.02
N ALA A 32 -10.88 1.95 -8.76
CA ALA A 32 -11.91 1.51 -9.69
C ALA A 32 -13.19 1.07 -8.94
N ALA A 33 -13.02 0.41 -7.79
CA ALA A 33 -14.11 0.03 -6.89
C ALA A 33 -14.67 1.20 -6.06
N GLY A 34 -14.06 2.39 -6.13
CA GLY A 34 -14.47 3.59 -5.38
C GLY A 34 -14.22 3.50 -3.88
N ARG A 35 -13.38 2.57 -3.42
CA ARG A 35 -13.03 2.38 -1.99
C ARG A 35 -11.96 3.34 -1.51
N ILE A 36 -11.10 3.79 -2.42
CA ILE A 36 -10.17 4.90 -2.18
C ILE A 36 -10.38 5.96 -3.26
N PRO A 37 -10.18 7.25 -2.97
CA PRO A 37 -10.47 8.29 -3.95
C PRO A 37 -9.51 8.21 -5.14
N ARG A 38 -10.00 8.64 -6.31
CA ARG A 38 -9.17 8.78 -7.50
C ARG A 38 -8.26 9.99 -7.31
N GLY A 39 -6.97 9.74 -7.31
CA GLY A 39 -5.94 10.75 -7.09
C GLY A 39 -4.65 10.36 -7.78
N GLU A 40 -3.87 11.37 -8.16
CA GLU A 40 -2.57 11.18 -8.80
C GLU A 40 -1.56 10.55 -7.85
N ARG A 41 -1.72 10.73 -6.53
CA ARG A 41 -0.87 10.18 -5.47
C ARG A 41 -1.72 9.58 -4.36
N VAL A 42 -1.42 8.33 -4.00
CA VAL A 42 -2.02 7.63 -2.87
C VAL A 42 -0.91 7.17 -1.94
N ALA A 43 -0.95 7.60 -0.69
CA ALA A 43 -0.08 7.11 0.37
C ALA A 43 -0.71 5.86 0.99
N VAL A 44 -0.08 4.70 0.81
CA VAL A 44 -0.57 3.41 1.29
C VAL A 44 0.21 2.99 2.52
N ARG A 45 -0.43 3.01 3.68
CA ARG A 45 0.14 2.49 4.93
C ARG A 45 0.00 0.97 4.97
N VAL A 46 1.09 0.25 5.11
CA VAL A 46 1.11 -1.22 5.18
C VAL A 46 1.15 -1.68 6.64
N THR A 47 0.07 -2.31 7.08
CA THR A 47 -0.06 -2.87 8.44
C THR A 47 0.14 -4.39 8.42
N HIS A 48 0.81 -4.92 9.44
CA HIS A 48 1.22 -6.32 9.51
C HIS A 48 0.56 -7.00 10.72
N PRO A 49 -0.08 -8.17 10.54
CA PRO A 49 -0.66 -8.91 11.66
C PRO A 49 0.41 -9.56 12.54
N ASP A 50 1.58 -9.84 11.98
CA ASP A 50 2.72 -10.42 12.68
C ASP A 50 3.86 -9.39 12.70
N LYS A 51 4.24 -8.93 13.89
CA LYS A 51 5.28 -7.89 14.10
C LYS A 51 6.69 -8.49 14.22
N GLU A 52 6.78 -9.81 14.18
CA GLU A 52 7.99 -10.59 14.41
C GLU A 52 8.85 -10.62 13.15
N ALA A 53 9.63 -9.55 12.92
CA ALA A 53 10.99 -9.57 12.37
C ALA A 53 11.42 -8.16 11.94
N GLU A 54 12.18 -7.48 12.80
CA GLU A 54 13.28 -6.53 12.51
C GLU A 54 13.18 -5.62 11.27
N GLY A 55 11.97 -5.16 10.92
CA GLY A 55 11.79 -4.13 9.91
C GLY A 55 11.70 -4.60 8.46
N SER A 56 11.21 -5.81 8.16
CA SER A 56 10.58 -6.10 6.85
C SER A 56 9.78 -7.40 6.88
N CYS A 57 8.58 -7.39 6.33
CA CYS A 57 7.76 -8.57 6.16
C CYS A 57 8.27 -9.43 5.02
N ARG A 58 8.53 -10.72 5.31
CA ARG A 58 8.95 -11.70 4.29
C ARG A 58 7.93 -11.96 3.18
N TRP A 59 6.69 -11.53 3.35
CA TRP A 59 5.59 -11.81 2.41
C TRP A 59 5.36 -10.67 1.43
N CYS A 60 5.36 -9.43 1.92
CA CYS A 60 5.15 -8.24 1.09
C CYS A 60 6.39 -7.36 0.95
N GLY A 61 7.52 -7.71 1.57
CA GLY A 61 8.75 -6.92 1.56
C GLY A 61 8.71 -5.61 2.37
N CYS A 62 7.52 -5.20 2.85
CA CYS A 62 7.32 -3.90 3.51
C CYS A 62 7.75 -3.90 4.98
N ARG A 63 8.16 -2.74 5.49
CA ARG A 63 8.30 -2.43 6.92
C ARG A 63 6.94 -2.32 7.61
N ALA A 64 6.93 -2.58 8.92
CA ALA A 64 5.76 -2.27 9.74
C ALA A 64 5.45 -0.77 9.68
N ASP A 65 4.19 -0.44 9.41
CA ASP A 65 3.70 0.94 9.27
C ASP A 65 4.37 1.76 8.15
N GLU A 66 5.03 1.08 7.21
CA GLU A 66 5.60 1.71 6.03
C GLU A 66 4.51 2.39 5.21
N VAL A 67 4.78 3.62 4.79
CA VAL A 67 3.91 4.38 3.91
C VAL A 67 4.54 4.40 2.53
N ILE A 68 3.87 3.75 1.59
CA ILE A 68 4.32 3.63 0.19
C ILE A 68 3.46 4.55 -0.65
N VAL A 69 4.08 5.43 -1.41
CA VAL A 69 3.35 6.32 -2.31
C VAL A 69 3.20 5.64 -3.67
N VAL A 70 1.96 5.49 -4.12
CA VAL A 70 1.64 5.12 -5.50
C VAL A 70 1.27 6.38 -6.25
N ALA A 71 2.02 6.71 -7.29
CA ALA A 71 1.72 7.82 -8.19
C ALA A 71 1.38 7.30 -9.60
N ASN A 72 0.26 7.72 -10.17
CA ASN A 72 -0.16 7.36 -11.52
C ASN A 72 -0.11 5.84 -11.82
N GLY A 73 -0.51 5.01 -10.85
CA GLY A 73 -0.48 3.55 -10.97
C GLY A 73 0.93 2.93 -10.95
N LYS A 74 1.92 3.64 -10.40
CA LYS A 74 3.30 3.17 -10.21
C LYS A 74 3.79 3.49 -8.80
N LEU A 75 4.76 2.74 -8.30
CA LEU A 75 5.49 3.11 -7.07
C LEU A 75 6.26 4.41 -7.34
N ALA A 76 6.12 5.39 -6.45
CA ALA A 76 6.74 6.71 -6.54
C ALA A 76 8.09 6.78 -5.81
#